data_AF-A0A101KSN5-F1
#
_entry.id   AF-A0A101KSN5-F1
#
_cell.length_a   1.000
_cell.length_b   1.000
_cell.length_c   1.000
_cell.angle_alpha   90.00
_cell.angle_beta   90.00
_cell.angle_gamma   90.00
#
_symmetry.space_group_name_H-M   'P 1'
#
loop_
_entity.id
_entity.type
_entity.pdbx_description
1 polymer ?
#
loop_
_entity_poly.entity_id
_entity_poly.type
_entity_poly.pdbx_seq_one_letter_code
_entity_poly.pdbx_strand_id
1 'polypeptide(L)'
;MLSSRAAIVGACLCWALGTILSKTLLSSFPPVTVLVFQLAPSVVALWLAVVFSRPEFPPARMLLSIGLLGFLNPGWAYTFSMFGLAETSASVTTLLWAFEPILILGLAWAFLRERIDRQLVGLVILATCGVLLVSGLTSGASAAMLNAGSGLILAGVLCCAIYTILARNIIADPLFTVAVQQRGAWLDACDLAI
;
A
#
# COMPACT_ATOMS: atom_id res chain seq x y z
N MET A 1 -22.50 -13.53 12.55
CA MET A 1 -21.10 -13.92 12.28
C MET A 1 -20.88 -13.85 10.78
N LEU A 2 -20.34 -12.73 10.27
CA LEU A 2 -19.99 -12.63 8.86
C LEU A 2 -18.88 -13.64 8.60
N SER A 3 -19.07 -14.59 7.68
CA SER A 3 -18.02 -15.57 7.35
C SER A 3 -16.76 -14.82 6.91
N SER A 4 -15.57 -15.26 7.33
CA SER A 4 -14.29 -14.60 7.01
C SER A 4 -14.10 -14.33 5.52
N ARG A 5 -14.72 -15.16 4.66
CA ARG A 5 -14.75 -14.98 3.20
C ARG A 5 -15.49 -13.71 2.77
N ALA A 6 -16.63 -13.41 3.39
CA ALA A 6 -17.40 -12.19 3.10
C ALA A 6 -16.65 -10.92 3.53
N ALA A 7 -15.89 -11.00 4.63
CA ALA A 7 -15.03 -9.90 5.07
C ALA A 7 -13.92 -9.59 4.06
N ILE A 8 -13.29 -10.62 3.48
CA ILE A 8 -12.26 -10.45 2.44
C ILE A 8 -12.85 -9.78 1.19
N VAL A 9 -14.00 -10.28 0.71
CA VAL A 9 -14.66 -9.69 -0.47
C VAL A 9 -15.06 -8.23 -0.20
N GLY A 10 -15.58 -7.94 1.00
CA GLY A 10 -15.88 -6.57 1.42
C GLY A 10 -14.65 -5.68 1.42
N ALA A 11 -13.51 -6.16 1.93
CA ALA A 11 -12.25 -5.42 1.92
C ALA A 11 -11.77 -5.11 0.49
N CYS A 12 -11.84 -6.08 -0.43
CA CYS A 12 -11.49 -5.88 -1.83
C CYS A 12 -12.38 -4.81 -2.49
N LEU A 13 -13.69 -4.83 -2.21
CA LEU A 13 -14.62 -3.82 -2.72
C LEU A 13 -14.32 -2.43 -2.17
N CYS A 14 -14.06 -2.30 -0.87
CA CYS A 14 -13.67 -1.03 -0.26
C CYS A 14 -12.40 -0.47 -0.89
N TRP A 15 -11.41 -1.32 -1.16
CA TRP A 15 -10.13 -0.92 -1.76
C TRP A 15 -10.29 -0.45 -3.21
N ALA A 16 -11.05 -1.20 -4.02
CA ALA A 16 -11.35 -0.83 -5.40
C ALA A 16 -12.15 0.50 -5.47
N LEU A 17 -13.19 0.64 -4.65
CA LEU A 17 -14.01 1.85 -4.59
C LEU A 17 -13.18 3.06 -4.13
N GLY A 18 -12.34 2.89 -3.11
CA GLY A 18 -11.45 3.94 -2.60
C GLY A 18 -10.48 4.44 -3.67
N THR A 19 -9.93 3.54 -4.50
CA THR A 19 -9.03 3.91 -5.60
C THR A 19 -9.74 4.70 -6.69
N ILE A 20 -10.97 4.30 -7.06
CA ILE A 20 -11.79 5.00 -8.05
C ILE A 20 -12.15 6.39 -7.54
N LEU A 21 -12.67 6.48 -6.30
CA LEU A 21 -13.02 7.76 -5.66
C LEU A 21 -11.81 8.68 -5.56
N SER A 22 -10.65 8.16 -5.17
CA SER A 22 -9.39 8.92 -5.13
C SER A 22 -9.07 9.51 -6.50
N LYS A 23 -9.16 8.72 -7.58
CA LYS A 23 -8.91 9.22 -8.93
C LYS A 23 -9.91 10.30 -9.35
N THR A 24 -11.18 10.17 -8.96
CA THR A 24 -12.19 11.21 -9.19
C THR A 24 -11.87 12.49 -8.42
N LEU A 25 -11.50 12.39 -7.14
CA LEU A 25 -11.15 13.55 -6.32
C LEU A 25 -9.88 14.26 -6.81
N LEU A 26 -8.91 13.52 -7.32
CA LEU A 26 -7.69 14.05 -7.93
C LEU A 26 -7.94 14.94 -9.16
N SER A 27 -9.13 14.87 -9.77
CA SER A 27 -9.51 15.80 -10.85
C SER A 27 -9.79 17.23 -10.35
N SER A 28 -10.12 17.38 -9.07
CA SER A 28 -10.56 18.65 -8.47
C SER A 28 -9.65 19.12 -7.32
N PHE A 29 -8.83 18.22 -6.74
CA PHE A 29 -8.00 18.50 -5.58
C PHE A 29 -6.55 18.00 -5.76
N PRO A 30 -5.57 18.67 -5.13
CA PRO A 30 -4.18 18.21 -5.13
C PRO A 30 -4.02 16.82 -4.48
N PRO A 31 -3.03 16.01 -4.90
CA PRO A 31 -2.87 14.64 -4.40
C PRO A 31 -2.67 14.52 -2.90
N VAL A 32 -1.88 15.41 -2.32
CA VAL A 32 -1.59 15.42 -0.88
C VAL A 32 -2.86 15.77 -0.08
N THR A 33 -3.68 16.70 -0.57
CA THR A 33 -4.95 17.07 0.08
C THR A 33 -5.90 15.87 0.14
N VAL A 34 -6.05 15.14 -0.97
CA VAL A 34 -6.86 13.92 -1.03
C VAL A 34 -6.32 12.86 -0.06
N LEU A 35 -5.00 12.73 0.07
CA LEU A 35 -4.37 11.82 1.03
C LEU A 35 -4.67 12.21 2.49
N VAL A 36 -4.55 13.49 2.84
CA VAL A 36 -4.85 14.00 4.19
C VAL A 36 -6.31 13.74 4.57
N PHE A 37 -7.26 14.00 3.65
CA PHE A 37 -8.68 13.74 3.88
C PHE A 37 -9.02 12.25 4.05
N GLN A 38 -8.25 11.35 3.45
CA GLN A 38 -8.42 9.90 3.65
C GLN A 38 -7.81 9.43 4.98
N LEU A 39 -6.62 9.94 5.32
CA LEU A 39 -5.89 9.52 6.52
C LEU A 39 -6.52 10.09 7.81
N ALA A 40 -7.05 11.31 7.80
CA ALA A 40 -7.66 11.94 8.96
C ALA A 40 -8.76 11.09 9.65
N PRO A 41 -9.85 10.67 8.96
CA PRO A 41 -10.89 9.84 9.57
C PRO A 41 -10.37 8.46 9.98
N SER A 42 -9.39 7.91 9.26
CA SER A 42 -8.77 6.62 9.58
C SER A 42 -7.99 6.67 10.89
N VAL A 43 -7.15 7.71 11.07
CA VAL A 43 -6.42 7.95 12.33
C VAL A 43 -7.39 8.14 13.49
N VAL A 44 -8.45 8.94 13.32
CA VAL A 44 -9.47 9.15 14.37
C VAL A 44 -10.15 7.83 14.75
N ALA A 45 -10.59 7.05 13.76
CA ALA A 45 -11.24 5.77 14.00
C ALA A 45 -10.32 4.75 14.71
N LEU A 46 -9.05 4.66 14.31
CA LEU A 46 -8.09 3.77 14.94
C LEU A 46 -7.75 4.18 16.37
N TRP A 47 -7.55 5.48 16.64
CA TRP A 47 -7.29 5.94 18.00
C TRP A 47 -8.51 5.77 18.91
N LEU A 48 -9.72 5.97 18.40
CA LEU A 48 -10.94 5.60 19.12
C LEU A 48 -10.95 4.10 19.46
N ALA A 49 -10.67 3.24 18.48
CA ALA A 49 -10.60 1.80 18.70
C ALA A 49 -9.52 1.39 19.72
N VAL A 50 -8.37 2.06 19.74
CA VAL A 50 -7.30 1.86 20.74
C VAL A 50 -7.79 2.24 22.14
N VAL A 51 -8.49 3.38 22.29
CA VAL A 51 -9.04 3.83 23.58
C VAL A 51 -10.06 2.82 24.12
N PHE A 52 -10.91 2.23 23.27
CA PHE A 52 -11.90 1.24 23.68
C PHE A 52 -11.32 -0.15 23.92
N SER A 53 -10.34 -0.58 23.13
CA SER A 53 -9.78 -1.94 23.18
C SER A 53 -8.63 -2.10 24.20
N ARG A 54 -8.01 -0.99 24.63
CA ARG A 54 -6.87 -0.96 25.57
C ARG A 54 -5.79 -2.01 25.25
N PRO A 55 -5.19 -1.97 24.04
CA PRO A 55 -4.18 -2.93 23.61
C PRO A 55 -2.93 -2.88 24.49
N GLU A 56 -2.16 -3.96 24.49
CA GLU A 56 -0.88 -4.02 25.20
C GLU A 56 0.14 -3.06 24.55
N PHE A 57 0.81 -2.26 25.37
CA PHE A 57 1.80 -1.31 24.89
C PHE A 57 3.12 -2.03 24.58
N PRO A 58 3.65 -1.92 23.34
CA PRO A 58 4.94 -2.47 23.01
C PRO A 58 6.07 -1.70 23.72
N PRO A 59 7.23 -2.33 23.94
CA PRO A 59 8.39 -1.69 24.56
C PRO A 59 8.90 -0.49 23.75
N ALA A 60 9.39 0.56 24.42
CA ALA A 60 9.81 1.83 23.80
C ALA A 60 10.85 1.67 22.67
N ARG A 61 11.74 0.68 22.78
CA ARG A 61 12.70 0.29 21.72
C ARG A 61 12.00 -0.06 20.39
N MET A 62 10.84 -0.69 20.48
CA MET A 62 10.07 -1.19 19.35
C MET A 62 9.21 -0.10 18.73
N LEU A 63 8.81 0.93 19.51
CA LEU A 63 8.13 2.11 18.98
C LEU A 63 8.95 2.81 17.89
N LEU A 64 10.28 2.90 18.05
CA LEU A 64 11.14 3.52 17.05
C LEU A 64 11.11 2.72 15.73
N SER A 65 11.20 1.40 15.81
CA SER A 65 11.10 0.52 14.63
C SER A 65 9.72 0.58 13.98
N ILE A 66 8.63 0.61 14.77
CA ILE A 66 7.26 0.73 14.28
C ILE A 66 7.06 2.09 13.56
N GLY A 67 7.58 3.17 14.14
CA GLY A 67 7.53 4.51 13.54
C GLY A 67 8.31 4.58 12.23
N LEU A 68 9.55 4.07 12.21
CA LEU A 68 10.38 3.96 10.99
C LEU A 68 9.69 3.16 9.88
N LEU A 69 8.96 2.10 10.24
CA LEU A 69 8.18 1.34 9.28
C LEU A 69 6.96 2.09 8.77
N GLY A 70 6.33 2.91 9.62
CA GLY A 70 5.23 3.80 9.23
C GLY A 70 5.63 4.80 8.14
N PHE A 71 6.89 5.26 8.15
CA PHE A 71 7.44 6.09 7.07
C PHE A 71 7.50 5.34 5.74
N LEU A 72 7.93 4.07 5.73
CA LEU A 72 7.96 3.25 4.51
C LEU A 72 6.54 2.99 3.99
N ASN A 73 5.64 2.55 4.89
CA ASN A 73 4.24 2.29 4.60
C ASN A 73 3.43 2.51 5.89
N PRO A 74 2.43 3.40 5.93
CA PRO A 74 1.78 4.05 4.78
C PRO A 74 2.43 5.33 4.21
N GLY A 75 3.40 5.98 4.87
CA GLY A 75 3.87 7.33 4.50
C GLY A 75 4.33 7.50 3.03
N TRP A 76 5.52 6.99 2.70
CA TRP A 76 6.12 7.13 1.38
C TRP A 76 5.38 6.31 0.33
N ALA A 77 4.96 5.08 0.68
CA ALA A 77 4.19 4.23 -0.21
C ALA A 77 2.89 4.90 -0.70
N TYR A 78 2.11 5.53 0.18
CA TYR A 78 0.85 6.18 -0.20
C TYR A 78 1.10 7.50 -0.91
N THR A 79 2.13 8.25 -0.51
CA THR A 79 2.52 9.50 -1.18
C THR A 79 2.87 9.23 -2.64
N PHE A 80 3.82 8.33 -2.90
CA PHE A 80 4.20 7.97 -4.27
C PHE A 80 3.04 7.38 -5.06
N SER A 81 2.20 6.57 -4.43
CA SER A 81 1.00 6.02 -5.08
C SER A 81 -0.01 7.12 -5.45
N MET A 82 -0.21 8.14 -4.61
CA MET A 82 -1.13 9.25 -4.90
C MET A 82 -0.62 10.14 -6.02
N PHE A 83 0.67 10.50 -6.00
CA PHE A 83 1.28 11.27 -7.11
C PHE A 83 1.27 10.48 -8.41
N GLY A 84 1.58 9.18 -8.35
CA GLY A 84 1.52 8.33 -9.52
C GLY A 84 0.09 8.10 -10.04
N LEU A 85 -0.90 7.98 -9.15
CA LEU A 85 -2.31 7.90 -9.51
C LEU A 85 -2.82 9.20 -10.15
N ALA A 86 -2.27 10.37 -9.78
CA ALA A 86 -2.61 11.63 -10.43
C ALA A 86 -2.22 11.62 -11.92
N GLU A 87 -1.03 11.10 -12.22
CA GLU A 87 -0.43 11.03 -13.56
C GLU A 87 -0.83 9.79 -14.37
N THR A 88 -1.52 8.82 -13.76
CA THR A 88 -1.92 7.56 -14.41
C THR A 88 -3.40 7.24 -14.22
N SER A 89 -3.90 6.16 -14.82
CA SER A 89 -5.27 5.71 -14.59
C SER A 89 -5.37 4.82 -13.34
N ALA A 90 -6.56 4.77 -12.74
CA ALA A 90 -6.85 3.85 -11.63
C ALA A 90 -6.55 2.40 -12.03
N SER A 91 -6.90 2.00 -13.26
CA SER A 91 -6.60 0.66 -13.78
C SER A 91 -5.11 0.36 -13.78
N VAL A 92 -4.27 1.24 -14.34
CA VAL A 92 -2.80 1.06 -14.35
C VAL A 92 -2.25 1.01 -12.93
N THR A 93 -2.74 1.87 -12.02
CA THR A 93 -2.31 1.86 -10.61
C THR A 93 -2.63 0.54 -9.92
N THR A 94 -3.86 0.05 -10.03
CA THR A 94 -4.25 -1.25 -9.43
C THR A 94 -3.43 -2.41 -9.99
N LEU A 95 -3.03 -2.30 -11.26
CA LEU A 95 -2.26 -3.30 -11.96
C LEU A 95 -0.80 -3.33 -11.51
N LEU A 96 -0.20 -2.15 -11.30
CA LEU A 96 1.14 -2.05 -10.73
C LEU A 96 1.17 -2.50 -9.27
N TRP A 97 0.11 -2.24 -8.50
CA TRP A 97 -0.04 -2.79 -7.14
C TRP A 97 -0.17 -4.32 -7.13
N ALA A 98 -0.70 -4.94 -8.18
CA ALA A 98 -0.72 -6.41 -8.30
C ALA A 98 0.68 -7.03 -8.40
N PHE A 99 1.74 -6.25 -8.70
CA PHE A 99 3.13 -6.70 -8.62
C PHE A 99 3.69 -6.73 -7.20
N GLU A 100 3.03 -6.12 -6.23
CA GLU A 100 3.48 -6.13 -4.83
C GLU A 100 3.84 -7.54 -4.31
N PRO A 101 2.97 -8.56 -4.41
CA PRO A 101 3.30 -9.91 -3.93
C PRO A 101 4.51 -10.52 -4.66
N ILE A 102 4.73 -10.18 -5.93
CA ILE A 102 5.88 -10.64 -6.72
C ILE A 102 7.17 -10.04 -6.15
N LEU A 103 7.16 -8.74 -5.85
CA LEU A 103 8.30 -8.04 -5.27
C LEU A 103 8.58 -8.50 -3.84
N ILE A 104 7.54 -8.69 -3.02
CA ILE A 104 7.67 -9.26 -1.67
C ILE A 104 8.36 -10.62 -1.76
N LEU A 105 7.92 -11.48 -2.67
CA LEU A 105 8.51 -12.80 -2.82
C LEU A 105 9.97 -12.74 -3.29
N GLY A 106 10.28 -11.90 -4.28
CA GLY A 106 11.64 -11.72 -4.76
C GLY A 106 12.57 -11.25 -3.64
N LEU A 107 12.10 -10.30 -2.82
CA LEU A 107 12.83 -9.82 -1.65
C LEU A 107 12.93 -10.89 -0.56
N ALA A 108 11.88 -11.67 -0.31
CA ALA A 108 11.92 -12.78 0.64
C ALA A 108 12.97 -13.82 0.23
N TRP A 109 13.03 -14.19 -1.04
CA TRP A 109 14.08 -15.08 -1.53
C TRP A 109 15.48 -14.48 -1.40
N ALA A 110 15.66 -13.22 -1.77
CA ALA A 110 16.97 -12.56 -1.73
C ALA A 110 17.48 -12.37 -0.29
N PHE A 111 16.63 -11.92 0.63
CA PHE A 111 17.01 -11.56 2.01
C PHE A 111 16.83 -12.69 3.02
N LEU A 112 15.76 -13.48 2.91
CA LEU A 112 15.44 -14.56 3.87
C LEU A 112 15.95 -15.93 3.38
N ARG A 113 16.43 -16.03 2.13
CA ARG A 113 16.88 -17.29 1.50
C ARG A 113 15.81 -18.39 1.53
N GLU A 114 14.53 -18.01 1.53
CA GLU A 114 13.42 -18.96 1.45
C GLU A 114 13.46 -19.69 0.10
N ARG A 115 13.21 -21.01 0.08
CA ARG A 115 13.26 -21.80 -1.16
C ARG A 115 12.04 -21.43 -2.02
N ILE A 116 12.27 -20.73 -3.13
CA ILE A 116 11.21 -20.48 -4.11
C ILE A 116 10.86 -21.81 -4.79
N ASP A 117 9.60 -22.22 -4.64
CA ASP A 117 9.04 -23.35 -5.38
C ASP A 117 8.84 -22.97 -6.86
N ARG A 118 9.03 -23.93 -7.77
CA ARG A 118 8.80 -23.75 -9.22
C ARG A 118 7.35 -23.36 -9.51
N GLN A 119 6.40 -23.82 -8.70
CA GLN A 119 5.00 -23.45 -8.79
C GLN A 119 4.79 -21.95 -8.56
N LEU A 120 5.56 -21.36 -7.65
CA LEU A 120 5.47 -19.95 -7.31
C LEU A 120 6.07 -19.05 -8.40
N VAL A 121 7.17 -19.49 -9.04
CA VAL A 121 7.69 -18.85 -10.26
C VAL A 121 6.62 -18.85 -11.36
N GLY A 122 5.90 -19.97 -11.54
CA GLY A 122 4.80 -20.06 -12.49
C GLY A 122 3.67 -19.07 -12.19
N LEU A 123 3.29 -18.91 -10.93
CA LEU A 123 2.28 -17.92 -10.49
C LEU A 123 2.76 -16.48 -10.71
N VAL A 124 4.02 -16.18 -10.43
CA VAL A 124 4.63 -14.86 -10.69
C VAL A 124 4.61 -14.53 -12.18
N ILE A 125 4.99 -15.48 -13.05
CA ILE A 125 4.96 -15.31 -14.50
C ILE A 125 3.52 -15.10 -14.96
N LEU A 126 2.57 -15.91 -14.48
CA LEU A 126 1.15 -15.79 -14.84
C LEU A 126 0.57 -14.44 -14.41
N ALA A 127 0.86 -13.98 -13.19
CA ALA A 127 0.43 -12.68 -12.69
C ALA A 127 1.06 -11.54 -13.49
N THR A 128 2.36 -11.62 -13.81
CA THR A 128 3.05 -10.68 -14.70
C THR A 128 2.39 -10.63 -16.08
N CYS A 129 2.08 -11.79 -16.68
CA CYS A 129 1.38 -11.86 -17.96
C CYS A 129 -0.02 -11.25 -17.89
N GLY A 130 -0.78 -11.51 -16.82
CA GLY A 130 -2.09 -10.90 -16.58
C GLY A 130 -2.02 -9.38 -16.50
N VAL A 131 -0.98 -8.86 -15.84
CA VAL A 131 -0.68 -7.43 -15.83
C VAL A 131 -0.37 -6.91 -17.23
N LEU A 132 0.55 -7.53 -17.96
CA LEU A 132 0.89 -7.04 -19.31
C LEU A 132 -0.31 -7.05 -20.27
N LEU A 133 -1.23 -8.03 -20.11
CA LEU A 133 -2.49 -8.12 -20.85
C LEU A 133 -3.43 -6.96 -20.56
N VAL A 134 -3.66 -6.66 -19.28
CA VAL A 134 -4.57 -5.57 -18.85
C VAL A 134 -3.96 -4.19 -19.10
N SER A 135 -2.63 -4.08 -19.15
CA SER A 135 -1.93 -2.81 -19.38
C SER A 135 -2.06 -2.27 -20.81
N GLY A 136 -2.71 -2.99 -21.73
CA GLY A 136 -2.93 -2.51 -23.11
C GLY A 136 -1.68 -2.49 -23.98
N LEU A 137 -0.60 -3.17 -23.58
CA LEU A 137 0.61 -3.38 -24.40
C LEU A 137 0.29 -4.04 -25.75
N THR A 138 -0.79 -4.82 -25.81
CA THR A 138 -1.31 -5.45 -27.04
C THR A 138 -1.97 -4.46 -28.01
N SER A 139 -2.24 -3.22 -27.58
CA SER A 139 -2.93 -2.19 -28.36
C SER A 139 -1.99 -1.12 -28.95
N GLY A 140 -0.67 -1.29 -28.86
CA GLY A 140 0.31 -0.32 -29.37
C GLY A 140 0.56 0.91 -28.47
N ALA A 141 -0.06 0.97 -27.29
CA ALA A 141 0.09 2.03 -26.30
C ALA A 141 1.35 1.83 -25.41
N SER A 142 2.51 1.64 -26.03
CA SER A 142 3.77 1.37 -25.30
C SER A 142 4.27 2.60 -24.50
N ALA A 143 3.83 3.81 -24.85
CA ALA A 143 4.25 5.04 -24.19
C ALA A 143 3.51 5.34 -22.88
N ALA A 144 2.28 4.86 -22.69
CA ALA A 144 1.47 5.21 -21.51
C ALA A 144 1.91 4.48 -20.22
N MET A 145 2.57 3.34 -20.34
CA MET A 145 3.03 2.52 -19.21
C MET A 145 4.39 3.00 -18.67
N LEU A 146 5.22 3.63 -19.50
CA LEU A 146 6.55 4.18 -19.17
C LEU A 146 6.50 5.68 -18.78
N ASN A 147 5.39 6.13 -18.21
CA ASN A 147 5.25 7.49 -17.70
C ASN A 147 5.87 7.63 -16.29
N ALA A 148 6.26 8.85 -15.93
CA ALA A 148 6.82 9.17 -14.60
C ALA A 148 5.90 8.70 -13.46
N GLY A 149 4.57 8.76 -13.65
CA GLY A 149 3.59 8.27 -12.69
C GLY A 149 3.65 6.76 -12.42
N SER A 150 3.88 5.94 -13.44
CA SER A 150 4.07 4.48 -13.27
C SER A 150 5.32 4.17 -12.45
N GLY A 151 6.40 4.93 -12.68
CA GLY A 151 7.64 4.82 -11.91
C GLY A 151 7.42 5.16 -10.43
N LEU A 152 6.63 6.20 -10.13
CA LEU A 152 6.24 6.56 -8.77
C LEU A 152 5.41 5.44 -8.11
N ILE A 153 4.45 4.86 -8.80
CA ILE A 153 3.65 3.75 -8.24
C ILE A 153 4.55 2.56 -7.93
N LEU A 154 5.44 2.18 -8.85
CA LEU A 154 6.40 1.09 -8.60
C LEU A 154 7.32 1.39 -7.43
N ALA A 155 7.78 2.64 -7.26
CA ALA A 155 8.54 3.04 -6.07
C ALA A 155 7.71 2.86 -4.79
N GLY A 156 6.43 3.24 -4.80
CA GLY A 156 5.51 3.03 -3.68
C GLY A 156 5.29 1.55 -3.36
N VAL A 157 5.11 0.71 -4.39
CA VAL A 157 4.98 -0.74 -4.26
C VAL A 157 6.27 -1.36 -3.70
N LEU A 158 7.44 -0.90 -4.13
CA LEU A 158 8.73 -1.33 -3.58
C LEU A 158 8.87 -0.95 -2.09
N CYS A 159 8.48 0.27 -1.70
CA CYS A 159 8.44 0.68 -0.30
C CYS A 159 7.53 -0.25 0.53
N CYS A 160 6.36 -0.60 -0.01
CA CYS A 160 5.42 -1.52 0.64
C CYS A 160 5.99 -2.95 0.75
N ALA A 161 6.68 -3.42 -0.29
CA ALA A 161 7.31 -4.74 -0.28
C ALA A 161 8.45 -4.82 0.76
N ILE A 162 9.31 -3.79 0.83
CA ILE A 162 10.37 -3.68 1.85
C ILE A 162 9.77 -3.62 3.25
N TYR A 163 8.73 -2.80 3.45
CA TYR A 163 7.98 -2.73 4.70
C TYR A 163 7.50 -4.11 5.15
N THR A 164 6.89 -4.88 4.26
CA THR A 164 6.34 -6.21 4.59
C THR A 164 7.42 -7.18 5.07
N ILE A 165 8.60 -7.16 4.45
CA ILE A 165 9.73 -7.99 4.86
C ILE A 165 10.27 -7.58 6.23
N LEU A 166 10.39 -6.27 6.48
CA LEU A 166 10.88 -5.75 7.77
C LEU A 166 9.87 -5.92 8.90
N ALA A 167 8.58 -5.77 8.60
CA ALA A 167 7.48 -5.90 9.56
C ALA A 167 7.21 -7.35 9.97
N ARG A 168 7.64 -8.34 9.18
CA ARG A 168 7.44 -9.79 9.43
C ARG A 168 7.83 -10.24 10.84
N ASN A 169 8.88 -9.66 11.43
CA ASN A 169 9.41 -10.08 12.73
C ASN A 169 8.89 -9.24 13.90
N ILE A 170 7.95 -8.32 13.66
CA ILE A 170 7.40 -7.43 14.68
C ILE A 170 6.14 -8.06 15.27
N ILE A 171 6.28 -8.61 16.47
CA ILE A 171 5.18 -9.20 17.24
C ILE A 171 4.71 -8.14 18.24
N ALA A 172 3.76 -7.31 17.80
CA ALA A 172 3.07 -6.33 18.63
C ALA A 172 1.57 -6.36 18.33
N ASP A 173 0.77 -5.72 19.19
CA ASP A 173 -0.66 -5.59 18.95
C ASP A 173 -0.92 -4.91 17.59
N PRO A 174 -1.65 -5.56 16.67
CA PRO A 174 -1.87 -5.05 15.33
C PRO A 174 -2.62 -3.71 15.32
N LEU A 175 -3.58 -3.53 16.24
CA LEU A 175 -4.37 -2.31 16.31
C LEU A 175 -3.50 -1.12 16.69
N PHE A 176 -2.66 -1.29 17.72
CA PHE A 176 -1.75 -0.25 18.16
C PHE A 176 -0.68 0.08 17.09
N THR A 177 -0.13 -0.95 16.45
CA THR A 177 0.91 -0.80 15.41
C THR A 177 0.39 0.03 14.23
N VAL A 178 -0.78 -0.31 13.70
CA VAL A 178 -1.37 0.41 12.56
C VAL A 178 -1.79 1.83 12.96
N ALA A 179 -2.30 2.04 14.19
CA ALA A 179 -2.68 3.37 14.68
C ALA A 179 -1.47 4.33 14.76
N VAL A 180 -0.32 3.84 15.22
CA VAL A 180 0.93 4.61 15.26
C VAL A 180 1.44 4.92 13.86
N GLN A 181 1.43 3.93 12.96
CA GLN A 181 1.91 4.09 11.59
C GLN A 181 1.04 5.07 10.78
N GLN A 182 -0.29 4.95 10.87
CA GLN A 182 -1.20 5.87 10.18
C GLN A 182 -1.12 7.29 10.73
N ARG A 183 -0.89 7.45 12.04
CA ARG A 183 -0.67 8.78 12.62
C ARG A 183 0.59 9.43 12.06
N GLY A 184 1.70 8.68 11.95
CA GLY A 184 2.93 9.17 11.35
C GLY A 184 2.72 9.62 9.91
N ALA A 185 2.11 8.76 9.09
CA ALA A 185 1.81 9.07 7.69
C ALA A 185 0.88 10.28 7.53
N TRP A 186 -0.08 10.50 8.44
CA TRP A 186 -0.95 11.66 8.40
C TRP A 186 -0.18 12.95 8.69
N LEU A 187 0.75 12.94 9.65
CA LEU A 187 1.60 14.10 9.96
C LEU A 187 2.49 14.45 8.76
N ASP A 188 3.16 13.44 8.18
CA ASP A 188 3.98 13.64 6.97
C ASP A 188 3.17 14.22 5.81
N ALA A 189 1.94 13.74 5.62
CA ALA A 189 1.05 14.24 4.57
C ALA A 189 0.58 15.69 4.84
N CYS A 190 0.34 16.05 6.11
CA CYS A 190 0.02 17.43 6.49
C CYS A 190 1.21 18.37 6.24
N ASP A 191 2.43 17.95 6.55
CA ASP A 191 3.64 18.74 6.31
C ASP A 191 3.88 18.98 4.80
N LEU A 192 3.54 18.01 3.94
CA LEU A 192 3.59 18.18 2.49
C LEU A 192 2.48 19.09 1.92
N ALA A 193 1.44 19.38 2.69
CA ALA A 193 0.26 20.15 2.23
C ALA A 193 0.38 21.67 2.47
N ILE A 194 1.42 22.10 3.20
CA ILE A 194 1.71 23.50 3.60
C ILE A 194 2.77 24.07 2.67
#